data_AF-A0A7C6W0X5-F1
#
_entry.id   AF-A0A7C6W0X5-F1
#
_cell.length_a   1.000
_cell.length_b   1.000
_cell.length_c   1.000
_cell.angle_alpha   90.00
_cell.angle_beta   90.00
_cell.angle_gamma   90.00
#
_symmetry.space_group_name_H-M   'P 1'
#
loop_
_entity.id
_entity.type
_entity.pdbx_description
1 polymer ?
#
loop_
_entity_poly.entity_id
_entity_poly.type
_entity_poly.pdbx_seq_one_letter_code
_entity_poly.pdbx_strand_id
1 'polypeptide(L)'
;MAEPVDLSVSRLLESQREVLLTAWMNDVLPDWRKKYPKLVEEDVLRSQSRQLMEELRKLFAEHPADTWEPAPDSKLAALLREATAQRAKQGFAPTDTALYLMSLKRILLRHLLGG
;
A
#
# COMPACT_ATOMS: atom_id res chain seq x y z
N MET A 1 -12.37 -30.96 12.33
CA MET A 1 -12.04 -29.59 12.78
C MET A 1 -11.36 -28.92 11.60
N ALA A 2 -12.02 -27.94 10.96
CA ALA A 2 -11.36 -27.13 9.94
C ALA A 2 -10.42 -26.18 10.67
N GLU A 3 -9.12 -26.18 10.33
CA GLU A 3 -8.22 -25.13 10.79
C GLU A 3 -8.77 -23.78 10.30
N PRO A 4 -8.84 -22.75 11.15
CA PRO A 4 -9.21 -21.42 10.68
C PRO A 4 -8.20 -21.02 9.61
N VAL A 5 -8.69 -20.74 8.40
CA VAL A 5 -7.87 -20.13 7.35
C VAL A 5 -7.33 -18.84 7.94
N ASP A 6 -6.04 -18.81 8.22
CA ASP A 6 -5.38 -17.62 8.75
C ASP A 6 -5.26 -16.59 7.61
N LEU A 7 -6.35 -15.83 7.41
CA LEU A 7 -6.47 -14.71 6.46
C LEU A 7 -5.67 -13.49 6.96
N SER A 8 -4.46 -13.73 7.41
CA SER A 8 -3.59 -12.70 7.96
C SER A 8 -2.99 -11.87 6.83
N VAL A 9 -3.29 -10.57 6.86
CA VAL A 9 -2.70 -9.56 5.97
C VAL A 9 -1.17 -9.60 6.05
N SER A 10 -0.60 -9.85 7.25
CA SER A 10 0.84 -9.92 7.41
C SER A 10 1.46 -11.14 6.72
N ARG A 11 0.81 -12.31 6.77
CA ARG A 11 1.25 -13.51 6.02
C ARG A 11 1.15 -13.33 4.51
N LEU A 12 0.07 -12.71 4.03
CA LEU A 12 -0.09 -12.40 2.62
C LEU A 12 1.01 -11.44 2.14
N LEU A 13 1.25 -10.36 2.88
CA LEU A 13 2.29 -9.38 2.58
C LEU A 13 3.71 -9.97 2.72
N GLU A 14 3.92 -10.97 3.56
CA GLU A 14 5.21 -11.65 3.70
C GLU A 14 5.48 -12.59 2.50
N SER A 15 4.49 -13.40 2.13
CA SER A 15 4.66 -14.44 1.10
C SER A 15 4.50 -13.94 -0.34
N GLN A 16 3.70 -12.89 -0.57
CA GLN A 16 3.31 -12.46 -1.91
C GLN A 16 3.66 -10.99 -2.22
N ARG A 17 4.57 -10.36 -1.45
CA ARG A 17 4.87 -8.93 -1.57
C ARG A 17 5.12 -8.45 -3.00
N GLU A 18 6.01 -9.11 -3.74
CA GLU A 18 6.39 -8.67 -5.09
C GLU A 18 5.26 -8.89 -6.11
N VAL A 19 4.43 -9.91 -5.91
CA VAL A 19 3.23 -10.15 -6.72
C VAL A 19 2.22 -9.03 -6.49
N LEU A 20 1.95 -8.70 -5.23
CA LEU A 20 1.04 -7.61 -4.84
C LEU A 20 1.56 -6.25 -5.33
N LEU A 21 2.87 -5.99 -5.20
CA LEU A 21 3.50 -4.78 -5.70
C LEU A 21 3.32 -4.67 -7.21
N THR A 22 3.60 -5.74 -7.95
CA THR A 22 3.45 -5.76 -9.41
C THR A 22 2.00 -5.51 -9.81
N ALA A 23 1.05 -6.19 -9.16
CA ALA A 23 -0.37 -5.99 -9.40
C ALA A 23 -0.81 -4.54 -9.12
N TRP A 24 -0.33 -3.97 -8.01
CA TRP A 24 -0.65 -2.59 -7.64
C TRP A 24 -0.05 -1.56 -8.60
N MET A 25 1.20 -1.76 -9.03
CA MET A 25 1.84 -0.87 -10.00
C MET A 25 1.18 -0.95 -11.38
N ASN A 26 0.73 -2.13 -11.80
CA ASN A 26 -0.03 -2.30 -13.04
C ASN A 26 -1.39 -1.58 -13.00
N ASP A 27 -1.97 -1.40 -11.81
CA ASP A 27 -3.23 -0.69 -11.60
C ASP A 27 -3.05 0.84 -11.54
N VAL A 28 -1.93 1.33 -11.02
CA VAL A 28 -1.67 2.76 -10.80
C VAL A 28 -0.94 3.44 -11.97
N LEU A 29 0.14 2.82 -12.46
CA LEU A 29 1.06 3.46 -13.40
C LEU A 29 0.43 3.91 -14.71
N PRO A 30 -0.51 3.16 -15.35
CA PRO A 30 -1.10 3.60 -16.62
C PRO A 30 -1.79 4.97 -16.51
N ASP A 31 -2.64 5.15 -15.50
CA ASP A 31 -3.37 6.40 -15.29
C ASP A 31 -2.43 7.53 -14.86
N TRP A 32 -1.49 7.24 -13.96
CA TRP A 32 -0.54 8.23 -13.46
C TRP A 32 0.40 8.71 -14.55
N ARG A 33 0.94 7.84 -15.40
CA ARG A 33 1.79 8.25 -16.53
C ARG A 33 1.03 9.11 -17.54
N LYS A 34 -0.25 8.84 -17.75
CA LYS A 34 -1.11 9.65 -18.63
C LYS A 34 -1.39 11.03 -18.04
N LYS A 35 -1.71 11.10 -16.75
CA LYS A 35 -2.09 12.34 -16.06
C LYS A 35 -0.90 13.20 -15.65
N TYR A 36 0.23 12.56 -15.33
CA TYR A 36 1.43 13.16 -14.76
C TYR A 36 2.72 12.71 -15.48
N PRO A 37 2.83 12.88 -16.81
CA PRO A 37 3.90 12.29 -17.60
C PRO A 37 5.31 12.74 -17.21
N LYS A 38 5.44 13.89 -16.54
CA LYS A 38 6.72 14.47 -16.09
C LYS A 38 7.01 14.28 -14.59
N LEU A 39 6.07 13.71 -13.82
CA LEU A 39 6.18 13.59 -12.36
C LEU A 39 6.35 12.13 -11.89
N VAL A 40 6.05 11.16 -12.74
CA VAL A 40 6.07 9.74 -12.37
C VAL A 40 7.46 9.16 -12.59
N GLU A 41 8.22 9.01 -11.52
CA GLU A 41 9.42 8.17 -11.48
C GLU A 41 9.05 6.80 -10.92
N GLU A 42 8.99 5.79 -11.80
CA GLU A 42 8.50 4.46 -11.44
C GLU A 42 9.33 3.78 -10.34
N ASP A 43 10.66 3.88 -10.41
CA ASP A 43 11.54 3.25 -9.42
C ASP A 43 11.33 3.86 -8.02
N VAL A 44 11.12 5.17 -7.95
CA VAL A 44 10.79 5.88 -6.71
C VAL A 44 9.42 5.43 -6.20
N LEU A 45 8.41 5.39 -7.07
CA LEU A 45 7.07 4.96 -6.70
C LEU A 45 7.05 3.51 -6.19
N ARG A 46 7.76 2.60 -6.86
CA ARG A 46 7.93 1.20 -6.44
C ARG A 46 8.63 1.10 -5.10
N SER A 47 9.70 1.86 -4.89
CA SER A 47 10.44 1.89 -3.63
C SER A 47 9.54 2.35 -2.46
N GLN A 48 8.82 3.46 -2.64
CA GLN A 48 7.86 3.97 -1.65
C GLN A 48 6.73 2.95 -1.38
N SER A 49 6.23 2.30 -2.43
CA SER A 49 5.18 1.27 -2.33
C SER A 49 5.65 0.06 -1.51
N ARG A 50 6.89 -0.40 -1.73
CA ARG A 50 7.47 -1.50 -0.93
C ARG A 50 7.61 -1.13 0.54
N GLN A 51 8.09 0.09 0.83
CA GLN A 51 8.21 0.55 2.21
C GLN A 51 6.86 0.61 2.91
N LEU A 52 5.82 1.09 2.23
CA LEU A 52 4.46 1.11 2.77
C LEU A 52 3.95 -0.31 3.06
N MET A 53 4.11 -1.24 2.11
CA MET A 53 3.73 -2.64 2.30
C MET A 53 4.46 -3.30 3.47
N GLU A 54 5.74 -2.99 3.67
CA GLU A 54 6.53 -3.53 4.78
C GLU A 54 6.04 -3.02 6.14
N GLU A 55 5.76 -1.73 6.26
CA GLU A 55 5.25 -1.19 7.54
C GLU A 55 3.81 -1.64 7.80
N LEU A 56 2.98 -1.84 6.77
CA LEU A 56 1.68 -2.49 6.93
C LEU A 56 1.83 -3.94 7.40
N ARG A 57 2.76 -4.71 6.82
CA ARG A 57 3.04 -6.09 7.23
C ARG A 57 3.37 -6.16 8.72
N LYS A 58 4.24 -5.26 9.20
CA LYS A 58 4.60 -5.17 10.63
C LYS A 58 3.41 -4.82 11.51
N LEU A 59 2.64 -3.80 11.13
CA LEU A 59 1.44 -3.40 11.88
C LEU A 59 0.48 -4.58 12.06
N PHE A 60 0.18 -5.32 10.99
CA PHE A 60 -0.70 -6.49 11.05
C PHE A 60 -0.07 -7.72 11.71
N ALA A 61 1.26 -7.79 11.82
CA ALA A 61 1.94 -8.84 12.58
C ALA A 61 1.91 -8.56 14.08
N GLU A 62 2.06 -7.30 14.47
CA GLU A 62 2.03 -6.83 15.87
C GLU A 62 0.60 -6.75 16.42
N HIS A 63 -0.38 -6.47 15.56
CA HIS A 63 -1.79 -6.34 15.92
C HIS A 63 -2.67 -7.30 15.11
N PRO A 64 -2.61 -8.63 15.38
CA PRO A 64 -3.40 -9.63 14.65
C PRO A 64 -4.90 -9.62 15.02
N ALA A 65 -5.30 -8.95 16.10
CA ALA A 65 -6.69 -8.77 16.52
C ALA A 65 -7.18 -7.34 16.21
N ASP A 66 -8.50 -7.16 16.10
CA ASP A 66 -9.27 -6.05 15.49
C ASP A 66 -8.90 -4.59 15.85
N THR A 67 -7.91 -4.33 16.71
CA THR A 67 -7.39 -3.01 17.05
C THR A 67 -6.07 -2.74 16.33
N TRP A 68 -6.17 -2.29 15.07
CA TRP A 68 -5.02 -2.01 14.20
C TRP A 68 -4.79 -0.51 13.94
N GLU A 69 -5.33 0.40 14.77
CA GLU A 69 -5.08 1.83 14.58
C GLU A 69 -3.61 2.17 14.83
N PRO A 70 -2.86 2.60 13.79
CA PRO A 70 -1.47 2.99 13.98
C PRO A 70 -1.43 4.27 14.81
N ALA A 71 -0.56 4.29 15.82
CA ALA A 71 -0.33 5.49 16.62
C ALA A 71 0.06 6.68 15.71
N PRO A 72 -0.33 7.94 16.02
CA PRO A 72 -0.03 9.09 15.18
C PRO A 72 1.48 9.29 14.93
N ASP A 73 2.32 8.88 15.85
CA ASP A 73 3.79 8.92 15.78
C ASP A 73 4.41 7.65 15.17
N SER A 74 3.60 6.66 14.80
CA SER A 74 4.08 5.44 14.14
C SER A 74 4.82 5.73 12.84
N LYS A 75 5.73 4.82 12.49
CA LYS A 75 6.49 4.90 11.23
C LYS A 75 5.57 4.87 10.00
N LEU A 76 4.48 4.11 10.06
CA LEU A 76 3.46 4.08 9.01
C LEU A 76 2.80 5.45 8.81
N ALA A 77 2.38 6.09 9.90
CA ALA A 77 1.79 7.43 9.84
C ALA A 77 2.79 8.47 9.32
N ALA A 78 4.07 8.38 9.72
CA ALA A 78 5.14 9.23 9.22
C ALA A 78 5.36 9.07 7.70
N LEU A 79 5.47 7.83 7.21
CA LEU A 79 5.62 7.53 5.78
C LEU A 79 4.44 8.06 4.95
N LEU A 80 3.21 7.86 5.44
CA LEU A 80 2.02 8.36 4.74
C LEU A 80 1.97 9.89 4.68
N ARG A 81 2.33 10.57 5.78
CA ARG A 81 2.45 12.04 5.79
C ARG A 81 3.51 12.53 4.82
N GLU A 82 4.70 11.93 4.83
CA GLU A 82 5.82 12.32 3.99
C GLU A 82 5.48 12.11 2.50
N ALA A 83 4.97 10.93 2.14
CA ALA A 83 4.58 10.62 0.76
C ALA A 83 3.47 11.57 0.25
N THR A 84 2.47 11.88 1.10
CA THR A 84 1.39 12.80 0.75
C THR A 84 1.91 14.23 0.57
N ALA A 85 2.76 14.70 1.49
CA ALA A 85 3.36 16.03 1.41
C ALA A 85 4.28 16.17 0.19
N GLN A 86 5.09 15.16 -0.11
CA GLN A 86 5.96 15.14 -1.29
C GLN A 86 5.13 15.20 -2.58
N ARG A 87 4.07 14.40 -2.69
CA ARG A 87 3.20 14.39 -3.87
C ARG A 87 2.45 15.70 -4.06
N ALA A 88 1.98 16.31 -2.98
CA ALA A 88 1.38 17.63 -3.04
C ALA A 88 2.39 18.68 -3.57
N LYS A 89 3.64 18.66 -3.09
CA LYS A 89 4.70 19.55 -3.58
C LYS A 89 5.05 19.30 -5.06
N GLN A 90 4.98 18.06 -5.52
CA GLN A 90 5.21 17.68 -6.92
C GLN A 90 4.04 18.05 -7.85
N GLY A 91 2.87 18.41 -7.31
CA GLY A 91 1.69 18.81 -8.09
C GLY A 91 0.69 17.69 -8.37
N PHE A 92 0.77 16.55 -7.67
CA PHE A 92 -0.30 15.54 -7.71
C PHE A 92 -1.57 16.09 -7.06
N ALA A 93 -2.74 15.74 -7.61
CA ALA A 93 -3.97 16.12 -6.94
C ALA A 93 -4.15 15.26 -5.67
N PRO A 94 -4.67 15.85 -4.57
CA PRO A 94 -4.92 15.10 -3.34
C PRO A 94 -5.79 13.85 -3.56
N THR A 95 -6.79 13.97 -4.43
CA THR A 95 -7.68 12.86 -4.80
C THR A 95 -6.93 11.68 -5.43
N ASP A 96 -5.95 11.92 -6.30
CA ASP A 96 -5.18 10.84 -6.92
C ASP A 96 -4.26 10.14 -5.91
N THR A 97 -3.73 10.90 -4.94
CA THR A 97 -2.97 10.33 -3.83
C THR A 97 -3.84 9.44 -2.95
N ALA A 98 -5.07 9.87 -2.66
CA ALA A 98 -6.04 9.05 -1.93
C ALA A 98 -6.43 7.79 -2.71
N LEU A 99 -6.71 7.91 -4.02
CA LEU A 99 -7.04 6.77 -4.90
C LEU A 99 -5.89 5.76 -4.98
N TYR A 100 -4.65 6.22 -4.99
CA TYR A 100 -3.48 5.35 -4.90
C TYR A 100 -3.45 4.52 -3.61
N LEU A 101 -3.72 5.13 -2.45
CA LEU A 101 -3.76 4.40 -1.18
C LEU A 101 -4.95 3.43 -1.14
N MET A 102 -6.10 3.86 -1.67
CA MET A 102 -7.29 3.02 -1.76
C MET A 102 -7.12 1.83 -2.71
N SER A 103 -6.32 1.98 -3.78
CA SER A 103 -6.05 0.85 -4.68
C SER A 103 -5.20 -0.22 -4.02
N LEU A 104 -4.29 0.11 -3.09
CA LEU A 104 -3.60 -0.89 -2.28
C LEU A 104 -4.58 -1.74 -1.49
N LYS A 105 -5.53 -1.10 -0.78
CA LYS A 105 -6.58 -1.80 -0.04
C LYS A 105 -7.36 -2.76 -0.95
N ARG A 106 -7.72 -2.30 -2.15
CA ARG A 106 -8.42 -3.12 -3.14
C ARG A 106 -7.59 -4.33 -3.60
N ILE A 107 -6.29 -4.15 -3.85
CA ILE A 107 -5.38 -5.23 -4.25
C ILE A 107 -5.28 -6.27 -3.13
N LEU A 108 -5.10 -5.85 -1.88
CA LEU A 108 -5.02 -6.75 -0.73
C LEU A 108 -6.32 -7.54 -0.54
N LEU A 109 -7.46 -6.86 -0.56
CA LEU A 109 -8.77 -7.53 -0.43
C LEU A 109 -9.02 -8.53 -1.54
N ARG A 110 -8.64 -8.22 -2.79
CA ARG A 110 -8.79 -9.17 -3.91
C ARG A 110 -7.98 -10.44 -3.70
N HIS A 111 -6.77 -10.34 -3.16
CA HIS A 111 -5.92 -11.52 -2.93
C HIS A 111 -6.31 -12.28 -1.66
N LEU A 112 -6.89 -11.61 -0.65
CA LEU A 112 -7.42 -12.24 0.56
C LEU A 112 -8.74 -12.99 0.31
N LEU A 113 -9.62 -12.41 -0.52
CA LEU A 113 -10.98 -12.94 -0.76
C LEU A 113 -11.10 -13.76 -2.05
N GLY A 114 -10.10 -13.68 -2.93
CA GLY A 114 -10.07 -14.33 -4.24
C GLY A 114 -9.22 -15.60 -4.31
N GLY A 115 -8.96 -16.23 -3.16
CA GLY A 115 -8.39 -17.58 -3.05
C GLY A 115 -9.47 -18.64 -2.92
#